data_AF-A0A8H4W2J1-F1
#
_entry.id   AF-A0A8H4W2J1-F1
#
_cell.length_a   1.000
_cell.length_b   1.000
_cell.length_c   1.000
_cell.angle_alpha   90.00
_cell.angle_beta   90.00
_cell.angle_gamma   90.00
#
_symmetry.space_group_name_H-M   'P 1'
#
loop_
_entity.id
_entity.type
_entity.pdbx_description
1 polymer ?
#
loop_
_entity_poly.entity_id
_entity_poly.type
_entity_poly.pdbx_seq_one_letter_code
_entity_poly.pdbx_strand_id
1 'polypeptide(L)'
;MAFSMHSHSGEFCPGHAKDNLEDVILTAIARGFQTFALTEHMPRTSDSDLYPEEISAGHTISLLQPRHDAFIEKALSLRAKYSSQIHLLIGFEAEWIRPSYSTLISTLSSSPSVDFFIGSVHHVHEIPIDYDKAIYAKAVAASSGSEEKLFEDYFDSQFEMLNATKPKVVGHFDLIRLLAEEPDKDLSSFPAIWKKVVRNLKIVVELGALLEVNSSALRKGLSEPYPRAEICREYLKAGGKLALSDDSHGIEQVGTNYTRVLEFLDGLGVEDVWTLESVDGKVKEKVVKILDVKASFKAQNLPHERHFKNAAAVDQYRQVKSLAIRFSFRNSSIFLHVVDVKSGLVVVKERITAFNRTGHDGISNGQFQWEPISALPSWVFMSLVNELVDTVDYGYRVVIGDSNYSGD
;
A
#
# COMPACT_ATOMS: atom_id res chain seq x y z
N MET A 1 -16.31 4.24 -9.64
CA MET A 1 -16.46 3.84 -8.24
C MET A 1 -15.09 3.42 -7.72
N ALA A 2 -14.44 4.20 -6.85
CA ALA A 2 -13.19 3.80 -6.20
C ALA A 2 -13.47 2.80 -5.08
N PHE A 3 -12.59 1.79 -4.93
CA PHE A 3 -12.69 0.81 -3.85
C PHE A 3 -11.32 0.25 -3.43
N SER A 4 -11.22 -0.25 -2.20
CA SER A 4 -10.08 -1.04 -1.71
C SER A 4 -10.61 -2.26 -0.95
N MET A 5 -10.04 -3.43 -1.24
CA MET A 5 -10.41 -4.71 -0.62
C MET A 5 -9.54 -5.10 0.57
N HIS A 6 -8.57 -4.27 0.96
CA HIS A 6 -7.59 -4.59 2.00
C HIS A 6 -7.11 -3.32 2.70
N SER A 7 -7.31 -3.25 4.02
CA SER A 7 -6.78 -2.17 4.86
C SER A 7 -6.67 -2.59 6.33
N HIS A 8 -5.81 -1.89 7.06
CA HIS A 8 -5.47 -2.09 8.45
C HIS A 8 -5.41 -0.75 9.20
N SER A 9 -5.52 -0.79 10.53
CA SER A 9 -5.42 0.38 11.40
C SER A 9 -4.52 0.12 12.61
N GLY A 10 -3.86 1.17 13.09
CA GLY A 10 -3.00 1.07 14.28
C GLY A 10 -3.76 0.73 15.57
N GLU A 11 -5.04 1.06 15.64
CA GLU A 11 -5.92 0.69 16.77
C GLU A 11 -6.01 -0.83 16.98
N PHE A 12 -5.97 -1.62 15.89
CA PHE A 12 -6.11 -3.08 15.95
C PHE A 12 -4.91 -3.87 15.40
N CYS A 13 -3.93 -3.20 14.80
CA CYS A 13 -2.63 -3.74 14.43
C CYS A 13 -1.46 -2.92 15.05
N PRO A 14 -1.38 -2.84 16.39
CA PRO A 14 -0.37 -2.02 17.07
C PRO A 14 1.05 -2.50 16.73
N GLY A 15 1.93 -1.56 16.42
CA GLY A 15 3.33 -1.85 16.03
C GLY A 15 3.53 -2.08 14.53
N HIS A 16 2.46 -2.39 13.78
CA HIS A 16 2.51 -2.66 12.34
C HIS A 16 1.75 -1.61 11.52
N ALA A 17 0.68 -1.05 12.09
CA ALA A 17 -0.12 0.02 11.49
C ALA A 17 -0.18 1.26 12.40
N LYS A 18 -0.70 2.34 11.86
CA LYS A 18 -0.91 3.63 12.53
C LYS A 18 -2.37 4.07 12.45
N ASP A 19 -2.70 5.05 13.29
CA ASP A 19 -4.00 5.74 13.34
C ASP A 19 -5.19 4.87 13.78
N ASN A 20 -6.30 5.51 14.13
CA ASN A 20 -7.50 4.79 14.55
C ASN A 20 -8.32 4.32 13.34
N LEU A 21 -9.11 3.27 13.52
CA LEU A 21 -9.92 2.68 12.44
C LEU A 21 -10.88 3.70 11.81
N GLU A 22 -11.45 4.58 12.63
CA GLU A 22 -12.35 5.64 12.17
C GLU A 22 -11.66 6.69 11.31
N ASP A 23 -10.40 7.04 11.62
CA ASP A 23 -9.60 8.00 10.85
C ASP A 23 -9.23 7.44 9.47
N VAL A 24 -8.94 6.13 9.39
CA VAL A 24 -8.74 5.42 8.12
C VAL A 24 -10.00 5.47 7.26
N ILE A 25 -11.18 5.21 7.84
CA ILE A 25 -12.47 5.28 7.12
C ILE A 25 -12.76 6.70 6.63
N LEU A 26 -12.57 7.71 7.48
CA LEU A 26 -12.77 9.12 7.12
C LEU A 26 -11.82 9.53 5.99
N THR A 27 -10.59 9.03 6.01
CA THR A 27 -9.62 9.24 4.92
C THR A 27 -10.09 8.57 3.63
N ALA A 28 -10.61 7.34 3.69
CA ALA A 28 -11.19 6.67 2.52
C ALA A 28 -12.38 7.45 1.95
N ILE A 29 -13.28 7.96 2.79
CA ILE A 29 -14.40 8.83 2.38
C ILE A 29 -13.88 10.10 1.72
N ALA A 30 -12.89 10.77 2.32
CA ALA A 30 -12.29 11.99 1.78
C ALA A 30 -11.59 11.74 0.43
N ARG A 31 -11.00 10.55 0.26
CA ARG A 31 -10.44 10.02 -1.00
C ARG A 31 -11.51 9.35 -1.89
N GLY A 32 -12.80 9.61 -1.60
CA GLY A 32 -13.99 9.24 -2.35
C GLY A 32 -14.10 7.77 -2.74
N PHE A 33 -13.52 6.90 -1.90
CA PHE A 33 -13.83 5.48 -1.92
C PHE A 33 -15.31 5.28 -1.65
N GLN A 34 -15.94 4.44 -2.48
CA GLN A 34 -17.35 4.08 -2.37
C GLN A 34 -17.52 2.72 -1.70
N THR A 35 -16.51 1.86 -1.80
CA THR A 35 -16.44 0.58 -1.09
C THR A 35 -15.06 0.45 -0.45
N PHE A 36 -15.00 0.08 0.82
CA PHE A 36 -13.73 -0.05 1.53
C PHE A 36 -13.82 -1.22 2.51
N ALA A 37 -12.84 -2.11 2.46
CA ALA A 37 -12.81 -3.28 3.32
C ALA A 37 -11.88 -3.06 4.51
N LEU A 38 -12.39 -3.34 5.70
CA LEU A 38 -11.64 -3.33 6.96
C LEU A 38 -11.22 -4.77 7.23
N THR A 39 -9.92 -5.05 7.23
CA THR A 39 -9.39 -6.43 7.17
C THR A 39 -8.16 -6.61 8.05
N GLU A 40 -8.24 -6.19 9.31
CA GLU A 40 -7.16 -6.37 10.28
C GLU A 40 -6.66 -7.82 10.32
N HIS A 41 -5.38 -8.02 10.67
CA HIS A 41 -4.82 -9.36 10.81
C HIS A 41 -5.60 -10.22 11.80
N MET A 42 -5.81 -11.49 11.45
CA MET A 42 -6.42 -12.46 12.36
C MET A 42 -5.54 -12.77 13.59
N PRO A 43 -6.12 -13.29 14.70
CA PRO A 43 -5.36 -13.84 15.81
C PRO A 43 -4.40 -14.99 15.41
N ARG A 44 -3.32 -15.16 16.18
CA ARG A 44 -2.36 -16.27 16.05
C ARG A 44 -2.61 -17.35 17.10
N THR A 45 -2.22 -18.59 16.79
CA THR A 45 -2.42 -19.76 17.68
C THR A 45 -1.23 -20.09 18.58
N SER A 46 -0.07 -19.49 18.34
CA SER A 46 1.16 -19.67 19.12
C SER A 46 1.93 -18.36 19.24
N ASP A 47 2.59 -18.12 20.39
CA ASP A 47 3.48 -16.96 20.56
C ASP A 47 4.69 -17.02 19.61
N SER A 48 5.06 -18.22 19.15
CA SER A 48 6.12 -18.41 18.15
C SER A 48 5.75 -17.88 16.75
N ASP A 49 4.47 -17.65 16.50
CA ASP A 49 3.94 -17.15 15.23
C ASP A 49 3.89 -15.61 15.18
N LEU A 50 4.27 -14.95 16.28
CA LEU A 50 4.32 -13.49 16.37
C LEU A 50 5.58 -12.96 15.70
N TYR A 51 5.44 -11.77 15.11
CA TYR A 51 6.57 -11.07 14.54
C TYR A 51 7.55 -10.58 15.64
N PRO A 52 8.84 -10.41 15.32
CA PRO A 52 9.85 -10.00 16.31
C PRO A 52 9.51 -8.70 17.07
N GLU A 53 8.90 -7.73 16.41
CA GLU A 53 8.45 -6.46 16.98
C GLU A 53 7.27 -6.65 17.92
N GLU A 54 6.35 -7.59 17.65
CA GLU A 54 5.25 -7.92 18.56
C GLU A 54 5.79 -8.53 19.84
N ILE A 55 6.72 -9.47 19.72
CA ILE A 55 7.40 -10.09 20.85
C ILE A 55 8.17 -9.02 21.65
N SER A 56 8.88 -8.13 20.96
CA SER A 56 9.64 -7.04 21.59
C SER A 56 8.73 -6.03 22.31
N ALA A 57 7.50 -5.84 21.80
CA ALA A 57 6.46 -5.03 22.44
C ALA A 57 5.74 -5.75 23.59
N GLY A 58 6.09 -7.01 23.88
CA GLY A 58 5.47 -7.82 24.93
C GLY A 58 4.08 -8.32 24.58
N HIS A 59 3.74 -8.40 23.29
CA HIS A 59 2.49 -9.02 22.85
C HIS A 59 2.52 -10.53 23.09
N THR A 60 1.34 -11.08 23.36
CA THR A 60 1.10 -12.52 23.47
C THR A 60 -0.19 -12.87 22.76
N ILE A 61 -0.37 -14.14 22.39
CA ILE A 61 -1.59 -14.61 21.73
C ILE A 61 -2.87 -14.35 22.54
N SER A 62 -2.77 -14.27 23.87
CA SER A 62 -3.93 -13.98 24.72
C SER A 62 -4.55 -12.61 24.49
N LEU A 63 -3.80 -11.67 23.89
CA LEU A 63 -4.30 -10.34 23.56
C LEU A 63 -4.99 -10.29 22.19
N LEU A 64 -4.72 -11.26 21.31
CA LEU A 64 -5.12 -11.17 19.91
C LEU A 64 -6.61 -11.46 19.69
N GLN A 65 -7.16 -12.49 20.34
CA GLN A 65 -8.60 -12.78 20.21
C GLN A 65 -9.46 -11.63 20.76
N PRO A 66 -9.23 -11.09 21.98
CA PRO A 66 -9.97 -9.93 22.46
C PRO A 66 -9.85 -8.70 21.54
N ARG A 67 -8.68 -8.50 20.91
CA ARG A 67 -8.46 -7.41 19.96
C ARG A 67 -9.27 -7.60 18.69
N HIS A 68 -9.31 -8.81 18.14
CA HIS A 68 -10.14 -9.15 16.99
C HIS A 68 -11.63 -8.93 17.29
N ASP A 69 -12.10 -9.37 18.46
CA ASP A 69 -13.49 -9.18 18.86
C ASP A 69 -13.83 -7.68 18.98
N ALA A 70 -12.95 -6.89 19.60
CA ALA A 70 -13.09 -5.44 19.70
C ALA A 70 -13.08 -4.74 18.32
N PHE A 71 -12.25 -5.21 17.40
CA PHE A 71 -12.24 -4.75 16.01
C PHE A 71 -13.59 -4.97 15.33
N ILE A 72 -14.14 -6.18 15.42
CA ILE A 72 -15.43 -6.51 14.80
C ILE A 72 -16.55 -5.63 15.36
N GLU A 73 -16.61 -5.45 16.68
CA GLU A 73 -17.60 -4.56 17.33
C GLU A 73 -17.48 -3.11 16.85
N LYS A 74 -16.25 -2.58 16.81
CA LYS A 74 -15.98 -1.21 16.34
C LYS A 74 -16.33 -1.05 14.87
N ALA A 75 -15.90 -1.99 14.02
CA ALA A 75 -16.18 -1.99 12.59
C ALA A 75 -17.68 -2.02 12.29
N LEU A 76 -18.47 -2.81 13.03
CA LEU A 76 -19.93 -2.83 12.92
C LEU A 76 -20.56 -1.47 13.26
N SER A 77 -20.11 -0.83 14.34
CA SER A 77 -20.56 0.50 14.74
C SER A 77 -20.25 1.54 13.67
N LEU A 78 -19.03 1.53 13.13
CA LEU A 78 -18.60 2.47 12.09
C LEU A 78 -19.32 2.21 10.75
N ARG A 79 -19.55 0.95 10.37
CA ARG A 79 -20.36 0.57 9.20
C ARG A 79 -21.77 1.16 9.29
N ALA A 80 -22.43 1.07 10.45
CA ALA A 80 -23.72 1.69 10.65
C ALA A 80 -23.65 3.23 10.56
N LYS A 81 -22.67 3.83 11.26
CA LYS A 81 -22.46 5.28 11.34
C LYS A 81 -22.22 5.94 9.97
N TYR A 82 -21.44 5.29 9.10
CA TYR A 82 -21.02 5.84 7.81
C TYR A 82 -21.74 5.25 6.59
N SER A 83 -22.81 4.47 6.82
CA SER A 83 -23.58 3.78 5.76
C SER A 83 -24.13 4.68 4.64
N SER A 84 -24.34 5.96 4.91
CA SER A 84 -24.79 6.95 3.90
C SER A 84 -23.65 7.54 3.06
N GLN A 85 -22.39 7.29 3.44
CA GLN A 85 -21.20 7.90 2.83
C GLN A 85 -20.31 6.88 2.13
N ILE A 86 -20.19 5.66 2.68
CA ILE A 86 -19.31 4.62 2.15
C ILE A 86 -19.86 3.23 2.48
N HIS A 87 -19.71 2.29 1.55
CA HIS A 87 -20.03 0.89 1.76
C HIS A 87 -18.85 0.18 2.42
N LEU A 88 -18.96 -0.12 3.72
CA LEU A 88 -17.91 -0.81 4.47
C LEU A 88 -18.14 -2.32 4.47
N LEU A 89 -17.11 -3.06 4.06
CA LEU A 89 -17.02 -4.51 4.21
C LEU A 89 -16.19 -4.82 5.45
N ILE A 90 -16.63 -5.77 6.26
CA ILE A 90 -15.94 -6.20 7.47
C ILE A 90 -15.38 -7.58 7.22
N GLY A 91 -14.06 -7.71 7.27
CA GLY A 91 -13.37 -8.97 7.11
C GLY A 91 -12.14 -9.06 7.99
N PHE A 92 -11.26 -9.98 7.67
CA PHE A 92 -9.92 -10.07 8.26
C PHE A 92 -8.93 -10.58 7.22
N GLU A 93 -7.67 -10.23 7.40
CA GLU A 93 -6.59 -10.88 6.67
C GLU A 93 -6.21 -12.18 7.39
N ALA A 94 -6.43 -13.31 6.71
CA ALA A 94 -6.15 -14.63 7.23
C ALA A 94 -4.70 -15.02 7.00
N GLU A 95 -4.07 -15.51 8.06
CA GLU A 95 -2.71 -16.03 8.08
C GLU A 95 -2.72 -17.54 7.87
N TRP A 96 -2.03 -18.01 6.83
CA TRP A 96 -1.71 -19.43 6.71
C TRP A 96 -0.25 -19.71 7.05
N ILE A 97 -0.04 -20.20 8.27
CA ILE A 97 1.29 -20.61 8.76
C ILE A 97 1.47 -22.13 8.66
N ARG A 98 0.41 -22.89 8.99
CA ARG A 98 0.40 -24.36 9.05
C ARG A 98 -1.03 -24.90 9.06
N PRO A 99 -1.27 -26.19 8.74
CA PRO A 99 -2.62 -26.75 8.61
C PRO A 99 -3.59 -26.54 9.79
N SER A 100 -3.08 -26.42 11.02
CA SER A 100 -3.92 -26.17 12.21
C SER A 100 -4.65 -24.82 12.17
N TYR A 101 -4.16 -23.84 11.41
CA TYR A 101 -4.82 -22.53 11.26
C TYR A 101 -6.18 -22.62 10.57
N SER A 102 -6.43 -23.68 9.77
CA SER A 102 -7.73 -23.93 9.12
C SER A 102 -8.91 -23.87 10.10
N THR A 103 -8.73 -24.38 11.33
CA THR A 103 -9.80 -24.38 12.35
C THR A 103 -10.10 -22.95 12.80
N LEU A 104 -9.08 -22.17 13.14
CA LEU A 104 -9.27 -20.79 13.59
C LEU A 104 -9.88 -19.93 12.47
N ILE A 105 -9.36 -20.03 11.24
CA ILE A 105 -9.90 -19.31 10.07
C ILE A 105 -11.38 -19.66 9.86
N SER A 106 -11.74 -20.94 9.94
CA SER A 106 -13.13 -21.39 9.81
C SER A 106 -14.01 -20.88 10.95
N THR A 107 -13.52 -20.84 12.18
CA THR A 107 -14.25 -20.28 13.32
C THR A 107 -14.53 -18.78 13.12
N LEU A 108 -13.51 -17.98 12.81
CA LEU A 108 -13.66 -16.53 12.62
C LEU A 108 -14.58 -16.20 11.44
N SER A 109 -14.41 -16.89 10.30
CA SER A 109 -15.22 -16.69 9.10
C SER A 109 -16.66 -17.19 9.22
N SER A 110 -16.98 -18.02 10.22
CA SER A 110 -18.36 -18.45 10.49
C SER A 110 -19.21 -17.38 11.19
N SER A 111 -18.57 -16.32 11.70
CA SER A 111 -19.27 -15.20 12.33
C SER A 111 -20.15 -14.47 11.32
N PRO A 112 -21.44 -14.19 11.62
CA PRO A 112 -22.31 -13.43 10.73
C PRO A 112 -21.89 -11.96 10.59
N SER A 113 -20.97 -11.49 11.43
CA SER A 113 -20.40 -10.15 11.37
C SER A 113 -19.26 -10.02 10.37
N VAL A 114 -18.75 -11.14 9.85
CA VAL A 114 -17.66 -11.20 8.88
C VAL A 114 -18.24 -11.43 7.49
N ASP A 115 -18.07 -10.44 6.61
CA ASP A 115 -18.50 -10.48 5.21
C ASP A 115 -17.60 -11.42 4.38
N PHE A 116 -16.28 -11.35 4.61
CA PHE A 116 -15.29 -12.16 3.90
C PHE A 116 -13.96 -12.20 4.65
N PHE A 117 -13.00 -12.97 4.13
CA PHE A 117 -11.61 -12.88 4.55
C PHE A 117 -10.68 -12.95 3.33
N ILE A 118 -9.50 -12.38 3.50
CA ILE A 118 -8.39 -12.46 2.53
C ILE A 118 -7.53 -13.67 2.93
N GLY A 119 -7.20 -14.56 2.00
CA GLY A 119 -6.25 -15.63 2.26
C GLY A 119 -4.83 -15.19 1.93
N SER A 120 -3.96 -15.12 2.94
CA SER A 120 -2.57 -14.67 2.80
C SER A 120 -1.58 -15.69 3.34
N VAL A 121 -0.35 -15.65 2.82
CA VAL A 121 0.79 -16.45 3.29
C VAL A 121 1.94 -15.49 3.61
N HIS A 122 2.21 -15.28 4.89
CA HIS A 122 3.36 -14.46 5.34
C HIS A 122 4.47 -15.28 5.99
N HIS A 123 4.27 -16.59 6.13
CA HIS A 123 5.24 -17.52 6.69
C HIS A 123 5.51 -18.68 5.75
N VAL A 124 6.77 -19.08 5.65
CA VAL A 124 7.17 -20.35 5.02
C VAL A 124 8.08 -21.08 6.00
N HIS A 125 7.81 -22.36 6.24
CA HIS A 125 8.44 -23.12 7.31
C HIS A 125 8.31 -22.44 8.68
N GLU A 126 7.17 -21.77 8.91
CA GLU A 126 6.87 -21.03 10.14
C GLU A 126 7.80 -19.83 10.39
N ILE A 127 8.50 -19.36 9.34
CA ILE A 127 9.41 -18.22 9.38
C ILE A 127 8.80 -17.06 8.58
N PRO A 128 8.71 -15.84 9.13
CA PRO A 128 8.24 -14.67 8.39
C PRO A 128 9.05 -14.41 7.12
N ILE A 129 8.40 -14.16 5.99
CA ILE A 129 9.06 -13.94 4.69
C ILE A 129 9.03 -12.48 4.20
N ASP A 130 8.41 -11.58 4.97
CA ASP A 130 8.16 -10.20 4.59
C ASP A 130 8.56 -9.18 5.67
N TYR A 131 9.22 -9.65 6.74
CA TYR A 131 9.71 -8.81 7.83
C TYR A 131 11.00 -8.06 7.49
N ASP A 132 12.12 -8.78 7.37
CA ASP A 132 13.42 -8.22 7.01
C ASP A 132 14.31 -9.26 6.28
N LYS A 133 15.39 -8.78 5.66
CA LYS A 133 16.31 -9.66 4.90
C LYS A 133 16.99 -10.73 5.76
N ALA A 134 17.17 -10.49 7.06
CA ALA A 134 17.87 -11.43 7.94
C ALA A 134 16.97 -12.62 8.28
N ILE A 135 15.67 -12.39 8.52
CA ILE A 135 14.68 -13.44 8.74
C ILE A 135 14.36 -14.14 7.41
N TYR A 136 14.23 -13.40 6.31
CA TYR A 136 14.07 -13.99 4.98
C TYR A 136 15.19 -15.01 4.67
N ALA A 137 16.45 -14.67 4.97
CA ALA A 137 17.58 -15.59 4.80
C ALA A 137 17.46 -16.88 5.65
N LYS A 138 16.77 -16.84 6.80
CA LYS A 138 16.47 -18.05 7.58
C LYS A 138 15.44 -18.93 6.88
N ALA A 139 14.44 -18.33 6.25
CA ALA A 139 13.47 -19.07 5.43
C ALA A 139 14.17 -19.72 4.22
N VAL A 140 15.10 -19.02 3.56
CA VAL A 140 15.95 -19.59 2.49
C VAL A 140 16.77 -20.77 3.03
N ALA A 141 17.39 -20.63 4.19
CA ALA A 141 18.16 -21.72 4.81
C ALA A 141 17.30 -22.94 5.14
N ALA A 142 16.06 -22.75 5.60
CA ALA A 142 15.09 -23.82 5.82
C ALA A 142 14.65 -24.49 4.50
N SER A 143 14.59 -23.73 3.42
CA SER A 143 14.34 -24.21 2.04
C SER A 143 15.60 -24.72 1.35
N SER A 144 16.39 -25.55 2.05
CA SER A 144 17.61 -26.17 1.51
C SER A 144 18.68 -25.18 1.03
N GLY A 145 18.64 -23.93 1.52
CA GLY A 145 19.56 -22.87 1.12
C GLY A 145 19.32 -22.31 -0.29
N SER A 146 18.14 -22.54 -0.88
CA SER A 146 17.81 -22.08 -2.23
C SER A 146 16.58 -21.17 -2.22
N GLU A 147 16.72 -19.96 -2.78
CA GLU A 147 15.61 -19.03 -2.95
C GLU A 147 14.56 -19.60 -3.93
N GLU A 148 14.97 -20.28 -5.00
CA GLU A 148 14.03 -20.95 -5.90
C GLU A 148 13.20 -22.00 -5.15
N LYS A 149 13.83 -22.75 -4.24
CA LYS A 149 13.13 -23.73 -3.41
C LYS A 149 12.19 -23.07 -2.41
N LEU A 150 12.56 -21.90 -1.85
CA LEU A 150 11.69 -21.12 -0.99
C LEU A 150 10.43 -20.63 -1.74
N PHE A 151 10.57 -20.18 -2.99
CA PHE A 151 9.41 -19.84 -3.84
C PHE A 151 8.52 -21.05 -4.10
N GLU A 152 9.11 -22.22 -4.38
CA GLU A 152 8.35 -23.46 -4.52
C GLU A 152 7.56 -23.82 -3.25
N ASP A 153 8.19 -23.71 -2.08
CA ASP A 153 7.58 -23.99 -0.78
C ASP A 153 6.48 -22.97 -0.45
N TYR A 154 6.67 -21.69 -0.78
CA TYR A 154 5.65 -20.65 -0.67
C TYR A 154 4.40 -20.99 -1.49
N PHE A 155 4.56 -21.34 -2.77
CA PHE A 155 3.42 -21.69 -3.60
C PHE A 155 2.79 -23.04 -3.22
N ASP A 156 3.51 -23.96 -2.58
CA ASP A 156 2.90 -25.15 -1.95
C ASP A 156 2.08 -24.76 -0.71
N SER A 157 2.60 -23.92 0.17
CA SER A 157 1.87 -23.38 1.33
C SER A 157 0.58 -22.64 0.90
N GLN A 158 0.68 -21.79 -0.12
CA GLN A 158 -0.48 -21.11 -0.70
C GLN A 158 -1.48 -22.10 -1.30
N PHE A 159 -1.03 -23.18 -1.95
CA PHE A 159 -1.92 -24.23 -2.46
C PHE A 159 -2.69 -24.93 -1.34
N GLU A 160 -2.01 -25.26 -0.24
CA GLU A 160 -2.65 -25.85 0.94
C GLU A 160 -3.71 -24.90 1.53
N MET A 161 -3.36 -23.63 1.70
CA MET A 161 -4.26 -22.57 2.16
C MET A 161 -5.53 -22.48 1.30
N LEU A 162 -5.38 -22.41 -0.03
CA LEU A 162 -6.50 -22.29 -0.96
C LEU A 162 -7.46 -23.47 -0.85
N ASN A 163 -6.94 -24.69 -0.73
CA ASN A 163 -7.75 -25.90 -0.61
C ASN A 163 -8.44 -26.01 0.76
N ALA A 164 -7.75 -25.63 1.83
CA ALA A 164 -8.25 -25.76 3.20
C ALA A 164 -9.27 -24.69 3.57
N THR A 165 -9.07 -23.45 3.12
CA THR A 165 -9.83 -22.29 3.62
C THR A 165 -10.81 -21.70 2.61
N LYS A 166 -10.51 -21.81 1.31
CA LYS A 166 -11.38 -21.31 0.21
C LYS A 166 -11.74 -19.81 0.36
N PRO A 167 -10.74 -18.91 0.41
CA PRO A 167 -10.98 -17.49 0.63
C PRO A 167 -11.78 -16.86 -0.52
N LYS A 168 -12.51 -15.76 -0.24
CA LYS A 168 -13.18 -14.96 -1.28
C LYS A 168 -12.20 -14.05 -2.02
N VAL A 169 -11.09 -13.66 -1.37
CA VAL A 169 -10.03 -12.83 -1.93
C VAL A 169 -8.69 -13.48 -1.60
N VAL A 170 -7.79 -13.62 -2.58
CA VAL A 170 -6.43 -14.11 -2.37
C VAL A 170 -5.49 -12.91 -2.32
N GLY A 171 -4.84 -12.72 -1.18
CA GLY A 171 -3.93 -11.60 -0.91
C GLY A 171 -2.61 -11.74 -1.65
N HIS A 172 -2.02 -10.60 -2.01
CA HIS A 172 -0.65 -10.37 -2.52
C HIS A 172 0.08 -11.65 -2.98
N PHE A 173 -0.42 -12.21 -4.08
CA PHE A 173 -0.23 -13.62 -4.45
C PHE A 173 1.23 -14.07 -4.64
N ASP A 174 2.15 -13.15 -4.92
CA ASP A 174 3.58 -13.40 -5.09
C ASP A 174 4.44 -12.62 -4.08
N LEU A 175 3.89 -12.35 -2.88
CA LEU A 175 4.57 -11.65 -1.79
C LEU A 175 5.99 -12.15 -1.52
N ILE A 176 6.26 -13.44 -1.72
CA ILE A 176 7.57 -14.05 -1.51
C ILE A 176 8.73 -13.35 -2.23
N ARG A 177 8.43 -12.58 -3.29
CA ARG A 177 9.42 -11.78 -4.01
C ARG A 177 9.87 -10.53 -3.27
N LEU A 178 9.15 -10.05 -2.25
CA LEU A 178 9.41 -8.76 -1.60
C LEU A 178 10.86 -8.57 -1.15
N LEU A 179 11.43 -9.59 -0.52
CA LEU A 179 12.78 -9.56 0.05
C LEU A 179 13.79 -10.41 -0.75
N ALA A 180 13.37 -10.93 -1.90
CA ALA A 180 14.21 -11.74 -2.78
C ALA A 180 15.41 -10.95 -3.31
N GLU A 181 16.46 -11.66 -3.75
CA GLU A 181 17.65 -11.02 -4.35
C GLU A 181 17.28 -10.26 -5.63
N GLU A 182 16.40 -10.85 -6.44
CA GLU A 182 15.93 -10.30 -7.71
C GLU A 182 14.39 -10.27 -7.77
N PRO A 183 13.75 -9.31 -7.07
CA PRO A 183 12.31 -9.29 -6.81
C PRO A 183 11.44 -9.00 -8.05
N ASP A 184 12.08 -8.53 -9.13
CA ASP A 184 11.47 -8.21 -10.42
C ASP A 184 11.92 -9.18 -11.53
N LYS A 185 12.34 -10.40 -11.19
CA LYS A 185 12.48 -11.48 -12.17
C LYS A 185 11.11 -11.98 -12.65
N ASP A 186 11.05 -12.40 -13.91
CA ASP A 186 9.86 -13.01 -14.51
C ASP A 186 9.75 -14.46 -14.03
N LEU A 187 8.73 -14.76 -13.22
CA LEU A 187 8.56 -16.10 -12.64
C LEU A 187 8.23 -17.17 -13.68
N SER A 188 7.74 -16.78 -14.87
CA SER A 188 7.50 -17.72 -15.97
C SER A 188 8.78 -18.31 -16.56
N SER A 189 9.94 -17.69 -16.29
CA SER A 189 11.26 -18.21 -16.66
C SER A 189 11.76 -19.35 -15.77
N PHE A 190 11.06 -19.66 -14.67
CA PHE A 190 11.40 -20.74 -13.73
C PHE A 190 10.35 -21.87 -13.80
N PRO A 191 10.55 -22.93 -14.59
CA PRO A 191 9.50 -23.91 -14.88
C PRO A 191 8.88 -24.60 -13.65
N ALA A 192 9.69 -24.89 -12.62
CA ALA A 192 9.22 -25.53 -11.39
C ALA A 192 8.30 -24.61 -10.58
N ILE A 193 8.71 -23.35 -10.39
CA ILE A 193 7.93 -22.32 -9.72
C ILE A 193 6.67 -21.99 -10.53
N TRP A 194 6.82 -21.74 -11.83
CA TRP A 194 5.71 -21.37 -12.71
C TRP A 194 4.62 -22.44 -12.75
N LYS A 195 4.98 -23.72 -12.74
CA LYS A 195 4.01 -24.82 -12.64
C LYS A 195 3.14 -24.72 -11.37
N LYS A 196 3.70 -24.28 -10.24
CA LYS A 196 2.98 -24.10 -8.98
C LYS A 196 2.14 -22.83 -8.99
N VAL A 197 2.64 -21.73 -9.55
CA VAL A 197 1.85 -20.51 -9.83
C VAL A 197 0.59 -20.87 -10.62
N VAL A 198 0.74 -21.51 -11.78
CA VAL A 198 -0.38 -21.89 -12.65
C VAL A 198 -1.33 -22.86 -11.95
N ARG A 199 -0.82 -23.82 -11.17
CA ARG A 199 -1.64 -24.72 -10.33
C ARG A 199 -2.52 -23.92 -9.39
N ASN A 200 -1.96 -22.95 -8.67
CA ASN A 200 -2.68 -22.19 -7.68
C ASN A 200 -3.71 -21.26 -8.33
N LEU A 201 -3.34 -20.55 -9.40
CA LEU A 201 -4.27 -19.71 -10.16
C LEU A 201 -5.51 -20.47 -10.65
N LYS A 202 -5.35 -21.74 -11.06
CA LYS A 202 -6.49 -22.60 -11.42
C LYS A 202 -7.45 -22.81 -10.25
N ILE A 203 -6.92 -23.09 -9.04
CA ILE A 203 -7.75 -23.19 -7.84
C ILE A 203 -8.47 -21.87 -7.54
N VAL A 204 -7.78 -20.73 -7.67
CA VAL A 204 -8.41 -19.41 -7.46
C VAL A 204 -9.60 -19.20 -8.42
N VAL A 205 -9.46 -19.58 -9.69
CA VAL A 205 -10.56 -19.54 -10.68
C VAL A 205 -11.69 -20.50 -10.31
N GLU A 206 -11.37 -21.75 -9.96
CA GLU A 206 -12.36 -22.77 -9.59
C GLU A 206 -13.18 -22.38 -8.36
N LEU A 207 -12.57 -21.68 -7.40
CA LEU A 207 -13.25 -21.13 -6.23
C LEU A 207 -14.13 -19.92 -6.57
N GLY A 208 -13.94 -19.31 -7.74
CA GLY A 208 -14.50 -18.00 -8.06
C GLY A 208 -13.96 -16.87 -7.19
N ALA A 209 -12.81 -17.08 -6.54
CA ALA A 209 -12.18 -16.11 -5.67
C ALA A 209 -11.61 -14.94 -6.49
N LEU A 210 -11.56 -13.76 -5.88
CA LEU A 210 -10.89 -12.59 -6.45
C LEU A 210 -9.38 -12.70 -6.20
N LEU A 211 -8.57 -12.31 -7.18
CA LEU A 211 -7.13 -12.15 -6.99
C LEU A 211 -6.82 -10.67 -6.75
N GLU A 212 -6.20 -10.37 -5.62
CA GLU A 212 -5.84 -9.01 -5.25
C GLU A 212 -4.76 -8.45 -6.19
N VAL A 213 -4.94 -7.20 -6.62
CA VAL A 213 -3.92 -6.35 -7.23
C VAL A 213 -3.56 -5.27 -6.22
N ASN A 214 -2.51 -5.54 -5.45
CA ASN A 214 -2.14 -4.81 -4.26
C ASN A 214 -1.09 -3.74 -4.56
N SER A 215 -1.44 -2.47 -4.28
CA SER A 215 -0.54 -1.34 -4.53
C SER A 215 0.59 -1.20 -3.50
N SER A 216 0.54 -1.91 -2.36
CA SER A 216 1.54 -1.81 -1.29
C SER A 216 2.93 -2.24 -1.74
N ALA A 217 3.04 -3.19 -2.69
CA ALA A 217 4.29 -3.56 -3.35
C ALA A 217 5.08 -2.34 -3.84
N LEU A 218 4.39 -1.34 -4.40
CA LEU A 218 5.00 -0.14 -4.94
C LEU A 218 5.55 0.78 -3.84
N ARG A 219 4.88 0.86 -2.69
CA ARG A 219 5.40 1.54 -1.48
C ARG A 219 6.62 0.81 -0.92
N LYS A 220 6.64 -0.52 -1.03
CA LYS A 220 7.75 -1.37 -0.58
C LYS A 220 8.94 -1.40 -1.57
N GLY A 221 8.91 -0.59 -2.63
CA GLY A 221 10.02 -0.40 -3.57
C GLY A 221 10.03 -1.35 -4.78
N LEU A 222 8.97 -2.13 -4.98
CA LEU A 222 8.85 -3.04 -6.12
C LEU A 222 8.42 -2.29 -7.39
N SER A 223 8.79 -2.82 -8.57
CA SER A 223 8.50 -2.17 -9.85
C SER A 223 7.03 -2.25 -10.26
N GLU A 224 6.35 -3.32 -9.83
CA GLU A 224 4.96 -3.67 -10.15
C GLU A 224 4.17 -4.00 -8.87
N PRO A 225 2.82 -3.89 -8.90
CA PRO A 225 1.97 -4.35 -7.80
C PRO A 225 2.13 -5.86 -7.54
N TYR A 226 1.55 -6.35 -6.44
CA TYR A 226 1.30 -7.79 -6.32
C TYR A 226 -0.01 -8.16 -7.02
N PRO A 227 -0.10 -9.25 -7.79
CA PRO A 227 1.02 -9.96 -8.37
C PRO A 227 1.54 -9.27 -9.63
N ARG A 228 2.73 -9.71 -10.05
CA ARG A 228 3.36 -9.26 -11.29
C ARG A 228 2.53 -9.52 -12.54
N ALA A 229 2.92 -8.81 -13.60
CA ALA A 229 2.22 -8.79 -14.88
C ALA A 229 2.03 -10.20 -15.50
N GLU A 230 3.02 -11.08 -15.43
CA GLU A 230 2.94 -12.44 -15.97
C GLU A 230 1.88 -13.29 -15.26
N ILE A 231 1.76 -13.16 -13.93
CA ILE A 231 0.76 -13.86 -13.12
C ILE A 231 -0.63 -13.31 -13.44
N CYS A 232 -0.78 -11.98 -13.47
CA CYS A 232 -2.04 -11.34 -13.84
C CYS A 232 -2.51 -11.80 -15.23
N ARG A 233 -1.60 -11.81 -16.23
CA ARG A 233 -1.92 -12.29 -17.58
C ARG A 233 -2.39 -13.74 -17.59
N GLU A 234 -1.70 -14.61 -16.86
CA GLU A 234 -2.07 -16.03 -16.81
C GLU A 234 -3.41 -16.25 -16.13
N TYR A 235 -3.68 -15.53 -15.04
CA TYR A 235 -4.95 -15.58 -14.34
C TYR A 235 -6.12 -15.06 -15.19
N LEU A 236 -5.92 -13.95 -15.91
CA LEU A 236 -6.91 -13.38 -16.83
C LEU A 236 -7.24 -14.32 -18.00
N LYS A 237 -6.23 -15.00 -18.58
CA LYS A 237 -6.46 -16.03 -19.62
C LYS A 237 -7.37 -17.16 -19.14
N ALA A 238 -7.33 -17.48 -17.85
CA ALA A 238 -8.15 -18.50 -17.24
C ALA A 238 -9.56 -18.00 -16.83
N GLY A 239 -9.91 -16.75 -17.13
CA GLY A 239 -11.20 -16.14 -16.74
C GLY A 239 -11.23 -15.62 -15.30
N GLY A 240 -10.06 -15.35 -14.72
CA GLY A 240 -9.92 -14.82 -13.37
C GLY A 240 -10.45 -13.39 -13.19
N LYS A 241 -10.70 -13.01 -11.94
CA LYS A 241 -11.29 -11.72 -11.53
C LYS A 241 -10.33 -10.96 -10.63
N LEU A 242 -9.83 -9.81 -11.09
CA LEU A 242 -8.90 -8.98 -10.33
C LEU A 242 -9.64 -7.99 -9.41
N ALA A 243 -9.13 -7.76 -8.20
CA ALA A 243 -9.67 -6.79 -7.24
C ALA A 243 -8.59 -5.81 -6.77
N LEU A 244 -8.90 -4.52 -6.65
CA LEU A 244 -7.94 -3.51 -6.21
C LEU A 244 -7.80 -3.46 -4.69
N SER A 245 -6.58 -3.21 -4.21
CA SER A 245 -6.33 -2.83 -2.83
C SER A 245 -5.10 -1.95 -2.64
N ASP A 246 -5.06 -1.24 -1.52
CA ASP A 246 -3.88 -0.48 -1.06
C ASP A 246 -3.14 -1.13 0.11
N ASP A 247 -3.78 -2.06 0.83
CA ASP A 247 -3.20 -2.71 2.02
C ASP A 247 -2.62 -1.64 2.96
N SER A 248 -3.45 -0.61 3.17
CA SER A 248 -3.08 0.59 3.90
C SER A 248 -2.95 0.28 5.39
N HIS A 249 -1.82 0.67 5.98
CA HIS A 249 -1.53 0.50 7.41
C HIS A 249 -1.62 1.84 8.17
N GLY A 250 -2.59 2.68 7.80
CA GLY A 250 -2.79 4.03 8.36
C GLY A 250 -3.20 5.06 7.31
N ILE A 251 -3.54 6.27 7.75
CA ILE A 251 -4.18 7.29 6.90
C ILE A 251 -3.28 7.72 5.72
N GLU A 252 -1.97 7.77 5.93
CA GLU A 252 -1.00 8.17 4.89
C GLU A 252 -1.02 7.20 3.69
N GLN A 253 -1.41 5.94 3.91
CA GLN A 253 -1.30 4.87 2.91
C GLN A 253 -2.57 4.64 2.08
N VAL A 254 -3.74 5.11 2.55
CA VAL A 254 -5.04 4.86 1.89
C VAL A 254 -5.05 5.36 0.43
N GLY A 255 -5.28 4.49 -0.54
CA GLY A 255 -5.32 4.83 -1.97
C GLY A 255 -4.00 5.24 -2.61
N THR A 256 -2.87 5.07 -1.92
CA THR A 256 -1.54 5.35 -2.50
C THR A 256 -1.24 4.45 -3.70
N ASN A 257 -0.48 4.96 -4.67
CA ASN A 257 -0.08 4.28 -5.90
C ASN A 257 -1.23 3.76 -6.80
N TYR A 258 -2.49 4.09 -6.54
CA TYR A 258 -3.62 3.63 -7.37
C TYR A 258 -3.49 4.08 -8.83
N THR A 259 -2.98 5.27 -9.10
CA THR A 259 -2.73 5.74 -10.48
C THR A 259 -1.79 4.78 -11.21
N ARG A 260 -0.69 4.37 -10.58
CA ARG A 260 0.29 3.44 -11.15
C ARG A 260 -0.30 2.04 -11.35
N VAL A 261 -1.13 1.57 -10.42
CA VAL A 261 -1.86 0.30 -10.57
C VAL A 261 -2.83 0.36 -11.74
N LEU A 262 -3.55 1.47 -11.92
CA LEU A 262 -4.47 1.64 -13.05
C LEU A 262 -3.74 1.68 -14.40
N GLU A 263 -2.55 2.29 -14.46
CA GLU A 263 -1.68 2.26 -15.64
C GLU A 263 -1.13 0.85 -15.92
N PHE A 264 -0.74 0.12 -14.87
CA PHE A 264 -0.35 -1.28 -14.97
C PHE A 264 -1.49 -2.14 -15.55
N LEU A 265 -2.72 -1.98 -15.04
CA LEU A 265 -3.90 -2.69 -15.52
C LEU A 265 -4.26 -2.32 -16.97
N ASP A 266 -4.07 -1.06 -17.38
CA ASP A 266 -4.20 -0.64 -18.78
C ASP A 266 -3.20 -1.38 -19.69
N GLY A 267 -1.95 -1.52 -19.25
CA GLY A 267 -0.93 -2.28 -19.96
C GLY A 267 -1.26 -3.77 -20.12
N LEU A 268 -2.14 -4.29 -19.27
CA LEU A 268 -2.67 -5.65 -19.34
C LEU A 268 -3.97 -5.77 -20.16
N GLY A 269 -4.56 -4.65 -20.58
CA GLY A 269 -5.85 -4.63 -21.29
C GLY A 269 -7.05 -4.95 -20.41
N VAL A 270 -6.96 -4.68 -19.11
CA VAL A 270 -8.05 -4.93 -18.14
C VAL A 270 -9.11 -3.83 -18.24
N GLU A 271 -10.33 -4.21 -18.58
CA GLU A 271 -11.48 -3.28 -18.63
C GLU A 271 -12.28 -3.27 -17.33
N ASP A 272 -12.31 -4.42 -16.65
CA ASP A 272 -13.17 -4.70 -15.50
C ASP A 272 -12.34 -5.16 -14.30
N VAL A 273 -12.70 -4.66 -13.13
CA VAL A 273 -12.24 -5.16 -11.84
C VAL A 273 -13.45 -5.50 -10.97
N TRP A 274 -13.23 -6.30 -9.93
CA TRP A 274 -14.28 -6.82 -9.08
C TRP A 274 -14.09 -6.35 -7.63
N THR A 275 -15.20 -6.03 -6.99
CA THR A 275 -15.29 -5.81 -5.54
C THR A 275 -16.36 -6.74 -4.98
N LEU A 276 -16.50 -6.77 -3.65
CA LEU A 276 -17.62 -7.39 -2.98
C LEU A 276 -18.67 -6.34 -2.57
N GLU A 277 -19.91 -6.76 -2.41
CA GLU A 277 -21.02 -5.97 -1.87
C GLU A 277 -21.77 -6.84 -0.86
N SER A 278 -21.98 -6.33 0.36
CA SER A 278 -22.72 -7.01 1.42
C SER A 278 -24.11 -6.38 1.52
N VAL A 279 -25.15 -7.15 1.18
CA VAL A 279 -26.55 -6.70 1.21
C VAL A 279 -27.35 -7.71 2.01
N ASP A 280 -28.02 -7.27 3.08
CA ASP A 280 -28.82 -8.12 3.96
C ASP A 280 -28.04 -9.36 4.49
N GLY A 281 -26.76 -9.16 4.82
CA GLY A 281 -25.88 -10.23 5.30
C GLY A 281 -25.44 -11.23 4.22
N LYS A 282 -25.69 -10.95 2.94
CA LYS A 282 -25.23 -11.75 1.81
C LYS A 282 -24.18 -11.00 1.02
N VAL A 283 -23.03 -11.64 0.87
CA VAL A 283 -21.92 -11.11 0.09
C VAL A 283 -21.94 -11.63 -1.33
N LYS A 284 -22.00 -10.71 -2.29
CA LYS A 284 -21.95 -10.99 -3.72
C LYS A 284 -20.84 -10.19 -4.38
N GLU A 285 -20.40 -10.66 -5.54
CA GLU A 285 -19.46 -9.92 -6.37
C GLU A 285 -20.15 -8.76 -7.09
N LYS A 286 -19.38 -7.70 -7.33
CA LYS A 286 -19.80 -6.53 -8.10
C LYS A 286 -18.69 -6.15 -9.07
N VAL A 287 -19.04 -6.10 -10.36
CA VAL A 287 -18.15 -5.66 -11.42
C VAL A 287 -18.07 -4.13 -11.42
N VAL A 288 -16.88 -3.60 -11.62
CA VAL A 288 -16.58 -2.17 -11.69
C VAL A 288 -15.72 -1.92 -12.92
N LYS A 289 -16.14 -1.00 -13.79
CA LYS A 289 -15.33 -0.61 -14.94
C LYS A 289 -14.09 0.16 -14.45
N ILE A 290 -12.92 -0.16 -14.97
CA ILE A 290 -11.67 0.59 -14.68
C ILE A 290 -11.84 2.08 -14.98
N LEU A 291 -12.61 2.44 -16.01
CA LEU A 291 -12.94 3.83 -16.32
C LEU A 291 -13.66 4.55 -15.17
N ASP A 292 -14.57 3.86 -14.48
CA ASP A 292 -15.29 4.42 -13.35
C ASP A 292 -14.37 4.59 -12.14
N VAL A 293 -13.42 3.68 -11.94
CA VAL A 293 -12.38 3.79 -10.91
C VAL A 293 -11.55 5.05 -11.18
N LYS A 294 -11.01 5.21 -12.40
CA LYS A 294 -10.25 6.38 -12.84
C LYS A 294 -11.02 7.69 -12.67
N ALA A 295 -12.30 7.70 -13.04
CA ALA A 295 -13.15 8.88 -12.89
C ALA A 295 -13.30 9.30 -11.43
N SER A 296 -13.33 8.32 -10.50
CA SER A 296 -13.46 8.59 -9.06
C SER A 296 -12.25 9.33 -8.51
N PHE A 297 -11.04 8.99 -8.97
CA PHE A 297 -9.81 9.65 -8.53
C PHE A 297 -9.54 10.98 -9.26
N LYS A 298 -9.98 11.14 -10.52
CA LYS A 298 -9.90 12.43 -11.25
C LYS A 298 -10.80 13.50 -10.66
N ALA A 299 -12.01 13.14 -10.22
CA ALA A 299 -12.99 14.09 -9.69
C ALA A 299 -12.55 14.76 -8.38
N GLN A 300 -11.56 14.18 -7.69
CA GLN A 300 -11.19 14.59 -6.35
C GLN A 300 -9.98 15.52 -6.29
N ASN A 301 -9.34 15.86 -7.42
CA ASN A 301 -8.05 16.56 -7.44
C ASN A 301 -7.07 15.96 -6.41
N LEU A 302 -7.11 14.64 -6.20
CA LEU A 302 -6.09 13.97 -5.42
C LEU A 302 -4.75 14.36 -6.04
N PRO A 303 -3.74 14.72 -5.22
CA PRO A 303 -2.46 15.11 -5.75
C PRO A 303 -2.02 14.02 -6.70
N HIS A 304 -2.02 14.33 -7.99
CA HIS A 304 -1.40 13.48 -8.98
C HIS A 304 0.03 13.32 -8.48
N GLU A 305 0.46 12.09 -8.15
CA GLU A 305 1.87 11.74 -8.17
C GLU A 305 2.38 12.22 -9.53
N ARG A 306 3.11 13.35 -9.54
CA ARG A 306 3.42 14.05 -10.79
C ARG A 306 4.41 13.20 -11.57
N HIS A 307 3.93 12.57 -12.64
CA HIS A 307 4.76 11.78 -13.54
C HIS A 307 5.93 12.61 -14.09
N PHE A 308 7.16 12.14 -13.86
CA PHE A 308 8.33 12.63 -14.57
C PHE A 308 8.28 12.13 -16.02
N LYS A 309 7.84 12.99 -16.95
CA LYS A 309 7.59 12.66 -18.37
C LYS A 309 8.83 12.42 -19.25
N ASN A 310 9.98 12.01 -18.73
CA ASN A 310 11.14 11.81 -19.61
C ASN A 310 12.12 10.74 -19.10
N ALA A 311 12.23 9.62 -19.83
CA ALA A 311 13.19 8.55 -19.53
C ALA A 311 14.65 9.03 -19.61
N ALA A 312 14.94 10.07 -20.42
CA ALA A 312 16.25 10.71 -20.48
C ALA A 312 16.57 11.58 -19.25
N ALA A 313 15.56 12.01 -18.49
CA ALA A 313 15.77 12.71 -17.24
C ALA A 313 16.19 11.73 -16.14
N VAL A 314 15.60 10.53 -16.07
CA VAL A 314 15.90 9.55 -15.00
C VAL A 314 17.39 9.16 -14.93
N ASP A 315 18.08 9.04 -16.06
CA ASP A 315 19.52 8.73 -16.08
C ASP A 315 20.41 9.90 -15.65
N GLN A 316 19.99 11.15 -15.83
CA GLN A 316 20.71 12.32 -15.32
C GLN A 316 20.60 12.43 -13.78
N TYR A 317 19.58 11.79 -13.19
CA TYR A 317 19.20 11.95 -11.78
C TYR A 317 19.81 10.86 -10.89
N ARG A 318 20.25 9.73 -11.47
CA ARG A 318 21.00 8.68 -10.77
C ARG A 318 22.36 9.13 -10.20
N GLN A 319 22.84 10.32 -10.54
CA GLN A 319 24.10 10.88 -10.02
C GLN A 319 23.92 11.96 -8.94
N VAL A 320 22.69 12.31 -8.58
CA VAL A 320 22.42 13.37 -7.61
C VAL A 320 22.62 12.83 -6.19
N LYS A 321 23.69 13.26 -5.52
CA LYS A 321 24.06 12.80 -4.16
C LYS A 321 23.62 13.76 -3.05
N SER A 322 23.15 14.96 -3.41
CA SER A 322 22.83 16.03 -2.46
C SER A 322 21.88 17.05 -3.08
N LEU A 323 20.68 17.19 -2.50
CA LEU A 323 19.65 18.12 -2.93
C LEU A 323 19.50 19.26 -1.93
N ALA A 324 19.25 20.48 -2.41
CA ALA A 324 18.82 21.62 -1.60
C ALA A 324 17.52 22.21 -2.14
N ILE A 325 16.65 22.61 -1.23
CA ILE A 325 15.40 23.29 -1.55
C ILE A 325 15.63 24.79 -1.42
N ARG A 326 15.23 25.56 -2.44
CA ARG A 326 15.29 27.02 -2.44
C ARG A 326 13.94 27.61 -2.75
N PHE A 327 13.63 28.75 -2.16
CA PHE A 327 12.45 29.52 -2.49
C PHE A 327 12.84 30.80 -3.24
N SER A 328 12.03 31.21 -4.22
CA SER A 328 12.15 32.53 -4.85
C SER A 328 10.80 33.22 -4.93
N PHE A 329 10.79 34.54 -4.75
CA PHE A 329 9.59 35.35 -4.82
C PHE A 329 9.55 36.14 -6.14
N ARG A 330 8.46 36.03 -6.91
CA ARG A 330 8.25 36.82 -8.14
C ARG A 330 6.78 37.10 -8.34
N ASN A 331 6.41 38.35 -8.64
CA ASN A 331 5.04 38.78 -8.94
C ASN A 331 4.00 38.20 -7.96
N SER A 332 4.18 38.51 -6.67
CA SER A 332 3.31 38.04 -5.58
C SER A 332 3.18 36.52 -5.49
N SER A 333 4.17 35.77 -5.99
CA SER A 333 4.15 34.30 -5.99
C SER A 333 5.42 33.72 -5.42
N ILE A 334 5.28 32.63 -4.67
CA ILE A 334 6.40 31.82 -4.17
C ILE A 334 6.69 30.71 -5.17
N PHE A 335 7.96 30.49 -5.47
CA PHE A 335 8.41 29.37 -6.27
C PHE A 335 9.36 28.48 -5.46
N LEU A 336 9.11 27.18 -5.46
CA LEU A 336 10.01 26.15 -4.94
C LEU A 336 10.98 25.73 -6.05
N HIS A 337 12.25 25.64 -5.71
CA HIS A 337 13.30 25.10 -6.56
C HIS A 337 13.97 23.94 -5.85
N VAL A 338 13.99 22.76 -6.46
CA VAL A 338 14.87 21.67 -6.02
C VAL A 338 16.15 21.77 -6.84
N VAL A 339 17.29 21.89 -6.17
CA VAL A 339 18.59 22.17 -6.79
C VAL A 339 19.58 21.08 -6.39
N ASP A 340 20.34 20.55 -7.35
CA ASP A 340 21.51 19.74 -7.03
C ASP A 340 22.61 20.64 -6.46
N VAL A 341 23.04 20.36 -5.23
CA VAL A 341 24.02 21.17 -4.49
C VAL A 341 25.38 21.20 -5.19
N LYS A 342 25.75 20.17 -5.95
CA LYS A 342 27.05 20.12 -6.63
C LYS A 342 27.08 20.87 -7.96
N SER A 343 26.02 20.75 -8.76
CA SER A 343 25.96 21.37 -10.10
C SER A 343 25.28 22.74 -10.12
N GLY A 344 24.51 23.08 -9.09
CA GLY A 344 23.69 24.29 -9.05
C GLY A 344 22.51 24.28 -10.04
N LEU A 345 22.25 23.13 -10.69
CA LEU A 345 21.19 22.99 -11.67
C LEU A 345 19.82 22.93 -10.97
N VAL A 346 18.86 23.72 -11.45
CA VAL A 346 17.47 23.65 -10.97
C VAL A 346 16.82 22.43 -11.60
N VAL A 347 16.53 21.45 -10.76
CA VAL A 347 15.97 20.14 -11.11
C VAL A 347 14.45 20.19 -11.19
N VAL A 348 13.82 20.95 -10.29
CA VAL A 348 12.38 21.17 -10.25
C VAL A 348 12.11 22.65 -9.99
N LYS A 349 11.16 23.26 -10.70
CA LYS A 349 10.69 24.63 -10.45
C LYS A 349 9.16 24.64 -10.39
N GLU A 350 8.61 24.88 -9.21
CA GLU A 350 7.17 24.89 -8.98
C GLU A 350 6.70 26.23 -8.41
N ARG A 351 5.48 26.64 -8.74
CA ARG A 351 4.83 27.81 -8.17
C ARG A 351 3.90 27.33 -7.06
N ILE A 352 4.14 27.75 -5.81
CA ILE A 352 3.46 27.23 -4.62
C ILE A 352 2.19 28.04 -4.29
N THR A 353 2.21 29.36 -4.47
CA THR A 353 1.03 30.20 -4.15
C THR A 353 1.08 31.54 -4.90
N ALA A 354 -0.08 32.17 -5.14
CA ALA A 354 -0.22 33.57 -5.55
C ALA A 354 -0.93 34.36 -4.44
N PHE A 355 -0.30 35.41 -3.90
CA PHE A 355 -0.94 36.32 -2.94
C PHE A 355 -1.72 37.41 -3.69
N ASN A 356 -3.00 37.55 -3.38
CA ASN A 356 -3.76 38.74 -3.70
C ASN A 356 -3.53 39.76 -2.57
N ARG A 357 -2.55 40.65 -2.71
CA ARG A 357 -2.45 41.84 -1.85
C ARG A 357 -3.23 42.97 -2.49
N THR A 358 -4.47 43.17 -2.05
CA THR A 358 -5.14 44.48 -2.14
C THR A 358 -4.60 45.33 -0.99
N GLY A 359 -3.60 46.16 -1.28
CA GLY A 359 -3.01 47.05 -0.28
C GLY A 359 -1.80 47.73 -0.89
N HIS A 360 -1.96 49.02 -1.19
CA HIS A 360 -0.88 49.92 -1.56
C HIS A 360 0.24 49.84 -0.51
N ASP A 361 1.44 49.47 -0.94
CA ASP A 361 2.69 50.12 -0.55
C ASP A 361 3.78 49.74 -1.55
N GLY A 362 4.44 50.76 -2.08
CA GLY A 362 5.37 50.65 -3.20
C GLY A 362 6.63 49.87 -2.84
N ILE A 363 6.97 48.87 -3.65
CA ILE A 363 8.32 48.33 -3.73
C ILE A 363 8.81 48.59 -5.16
N SER A 364 9.72 49.55 -5.26
CA SER A 364 10.46 49.88 -6.47
C SER A 364 11.31 48.70 -6.94
N ASN A 365 11.41 48.54 -8.25
CA ASN A 365 12.35 47.63 -8.91
C ASN A 365 13.78 47.82 -8.37
N GLY A 366 14.34 46.78 -7.75
CA GLY A 366 15.77 46.71 -7.48
C GLY A 366 16.10 46.10 -6.11
N GLN A 367 16.93 45.05 -6.16
CA GLN A 367 17.53 44.31 -5.04
C GLN A 367 16.65 43.23 -4.38
N PHE A 368 17.01 41.98 -4.67
CA PHE A 368 16.57 40.80 -3.95
C PHE A 368 17.03 40.91 -2.48
N GLN A 369 16.10 41.12 -1.55
CA GLN A 369 16.37 40.88 -0.14
C GLN A 369 15.90 39.48 0.25
N TRP A 370 16.79 38.76 0.94
CA TRP A 370 16.62 37.40 1.41
C TRP A 370 15.98 37.45 2.79
N GLU A 371 14.82 36.82 3.00
CA GLU A 371 14.24 36.66 4.33
C GLU A 371 14.44 35.22 4.84
N PRO A 372 14.86 35.04 6.11
CA PRO A 372 15.06 33.71 6.70
C PRO A 372 13.74 32.99 6.93
N ILE A 373 13.78 31.65 6.80
CA ILE A 373 12.62 30.75 6.97
C ILE A 373 11.95 30.91 8.35
N SER A 374 12.70 31.37 9.35
CA SER A 374 12.21 31.69 10.71
C SER A 374 11.15 32.79 10.77
N ALA A 375 10.92 33.55 9.70
CA ALA A 375 9.91 34.60 9.63
C ALA A 375 8.52 34.12 9.15
N LEU A 376 8.40 32.87 8.72
CA LEU A 376 7.12 32.32 8.27
C LEU A 376 6.20 31.96 9.47
N PRO A 377 4.89 32.24 9.39
CA PRO A 377 3.93 31.70 10.33
C PRO A 377 4.03 30.16 10.38
N SER A 378 4.04 29.59 11.58
CA SER A 378 4.29 28.15 11.81
C SER A 378 3.39 27.20 10.99
N TRP A 379 2.16 27.60 10.70
CA TRP A 379 1.23 26.82 9.88
C TRP A 379 1.63 26.78 8.39
N VAL A 380 2.25 27.85 7.87
CA VAL A 380 2.78 27.89 6.49
C VAL A 380 3.98 26.95 6.38
N PHE A 381 4.85 26.97 7.39
CA PHE A 381 6.00 26.07 7.48
C PHE A 381 5.57 24.59 7.51
N MET A 382 4.60 24.23 8.34
CA MET A 382 4.09 22.85 8.42
C MET A 382 3.40 22.37 7.14
N SER A 383 2.63 23.24 6.47
CA SER A 383 2.02 22.90 5.18
C SER A 383 3.06 22.63 4.09
N LEU A 384 4.15 23.41 4.09
CA LEU A 384 5.27 23.26 3.16
C LEU A 384 6.09 22.00 3.43
N VAL A 385 6.30 21.66 4.70
CA VAL A 385 6.98 20.41 5.09
C VAL A 385 6.16 19.18 4.69
N ASN A 386 4.84 19.23 4.86
CA ASN A 386 3.96 18.12 4.46
C ASN A 386 3.95 17.90 2.94
N GLU A 387 3.87 18.96 2.13
CA GLU A 387 4.00 18.84 0.66
C GLU A 387 5.38 18.32 0.22
N LEU A 388 6.44 18.62 0.98
CA LEU A 388 7.80 18.16 0.74
C LEU A 388 8.01 16.68 1.04
N VAL A 389 7.36 16.16 2.08
CA VAL A 389 7.39 14.73 2.42
C VAL A 389 6.70 13.91 1.34
N ASP A 390 5.60 14.41 0.77
CA ASP A 390 4.90 13.76 -0.35
C ASP A 390 5.71 13.71 -1.66
N THR A 391 6.75 14.54 -1.82
CA THR A 391 7.53 14.62 -3.07
C THR A 391 8.89 13.89 -3.05
N VAL A 392 9.39 13.45 -1.89
CA VAL A 392 10.74 12.89 -1.77
C VAL A 392 10.73 11.52 -1.10
N ASP A 393 10.06 10.54 -1.71
CA ASP A 393 10.05 9.15 -1.26
C ASP A 393 11.17 8.32 -1.93
N TYR A 394 12.43 8.70 -1.70
CA TYR A 394 13.62 8.00 -2.25
C TYR A 394 14.86 8.02 -1.33
N GLY A 395 14.70 7.88 -0.02
CA GLY A 395 15.83 7.60 0.89
C GLY A 395 16.90 8.71 0.99
N TYR A 396 16.57 9.96 0.66
CA TYR A 396 17.46 11.10 0.82
C TYR A 396 17.29 11.76 2.21
N ARG A 397 18.39 12.19 2.84
CA ARG A 397 18.32 13.10 3.99
C ARG A 397 17.96 14.51 3.52
N VAL A 398 16.83 15.04 3.97
CA VAL A 398 16.47 16.45 3.77
C VAL A 398 17.21 17.29 4.82
N VAL A 399 18.14 18.14 4.39
CA VAL A 399 18.80 19.12 5.26
C VAL A 399 18.11 20.47 5.03
N ILE A 400 17.33 20.93 6.00
CA ILE A 400 16.76 22.29 6.01
C ILE A 400 17.80 23.20 6.65
N GLY A 401 18.69 23.76 5.84
CA GLY A 401 19.70 24.72 6.29
C GLY A 401 19.25 26.16 6.08
N ASP A 402 19.27 26.96 7.14
CA ASP A 402 19.25 28.42 7.01
C ASP A 402 20.66 28.86 6.54
N SER A 403 20.75 29.76 5.57
CA SER A 403 22.02 30.12 4.91
C SER A 403 23.06 30.83 5.79
N ASN A 404 22.88 30.83 7.12
CA ASN A 404 23.79 31.42 8.10
C ASN A 404 24.42 30.42 9.08
N TYR A 405 24.23 29.10 8.91
CA TYR A 405 24.92 28.10 9.74
C TYR A 405 26.05 27.42 8.95
N SER A 406 27.28 27.91 9.17
CA SER A 406 28.50 27.14 8.97
C SER A 406 28.87 26.45 10.29
N GLY A 407 28.62 25.16 10.39
CA GLY A 407 29.02 24.31 11.52
C GLY A 407 28.62 22.86 11.26
N ASP A 408 29.58 21.95 11.42
CA ASP A 408 29.63 20.56 10.94
C ASP A 408 28.39 19.68 11.20
#